data_AF-A0A3B8TNU2-F1
#
_entry.id   AF-A0A3B8TNU2-F1
#
_cell.length_a   1.000
_cell.length_b   1.000
_cell.length_c   1.000
_cell.angle_alpha   90.00
_cell.angle_beta   90.00
_cell.angle_gamma   90.00
#
_symmetry.space_group_name_H-M   'P 1'
#
loop_
_entity.id
_entity.type
_entity.pdbx_description
1 polymer ?
#
loop_
_entity_poly.entity_id
_entity_poly.type
_entity_poly.pdbx_seq_one_letter_code
_entity_poly.pdbx_strand_id
1 'polypeptide(L)'
;MREKENKKFIYDRMRDLLKLDKATTTVLPLSKFNLMQITRQRVRPQVEIKTVEQCPACNGTGKIEASILVTDRIEEAIEQRSERDLIHLRVHPYIHAWFTKGLFSERYKLSKRFGKRIRIDAVENLPLNKFEFVD
;
A
#
# COMPACT_ATOMS: atom_id res chain seq x y z
N MET A 1 5.93 -12.09 33.06
CA MET A 1 5.66 -10.76 32.43
C MET A 1 4.40 -10.03 32.94
N ARG A 2 3.31 -10.71 33.36
CA ARG A 2 2.11 -10.02 33.88
C ARG A 2 2.32 -9.38 35.26
N GLU A 3 3.22 -9.93 36.06
CA GLU A 3 3.56 -9.41 37.38
C GLU A 3 4.39 -8.13 37.30
N LYS A 4 4.19 -7.24 38.28
CA LYS A 4 4.87 -5.94 38.35
C LYS A 4 6.39 -6.09 38.50
N GLU A 5 6.86 -7.12 39.20
CA GLU A 5 8.28 -7.40 39.40
C GLU A 5 9.01 -7.66 38.09
N ASN A 6 8.39 -8.46 37.21
CA ASN A 6 8.92 -8.73 35.88
C ASN A 6 9.05 -7.45 35.04
N LYS A 7 8.08 -6.52 35.14
CA LYS A 7 8.14 -5.23 34.42
C LYS A 7 9.25 -4.34 34.95
N LYS A 8 9.46 -4.33 36.27
CA LYS A 8 10.54 -3.59 36.92
C LYS A 8 11.90 -4.15 36.50
N PHE A 9 12.06 -5.47 36.50
CA PHE A 9 13.28 -6.14 36.04
C PHE A 9 13.64 -5.77 34.60
N ILE A 10 12.67 -5.78 33.67
CA ILE A 10 12.89 -5.39 32.27
C ILE A 10 13.31 -3.92 32.18
N TYR A 11 12.65 -3.03 32.91
CA TYR A 11 12.98 -1.60 32.95
C TYR A 11 14.39 -1.35 33.48
N ASP A 12 14.75 -1.96 34.61
CA ASP A 12 16.06 -1.80 35.23
C ASP A 12 17.16 -2.35 34.30
N ARG A 13 16.94 -3.53 33.71
CA ARG A 13 17.88 -4.12 32.75
C ARG A 13 18.09 -3.26 31.52
N MET A 14 17.02 -2.67 30.96
CA MET A 14 17.13 -1.77 29.80
C MET A 14 17.86 -0.47 30.15
N ARG A 15 17.58 0.10 31.33
CA ARG A 15 18.28 1.29 31.82
C ARG A 15 19.77 1.02 31.96
N ASP A 16 20.16 -0.14 32.48
CA ASP A 16 21.56 -0.50 32.64
C ASP A 16 22.30 -0.68 31.31
N LEU A 17 21.66 -1.31 30.33
CA LEU A 17 22.25 -1.48 28.98
C LEU A 17 22.44 -0.13 28.27
N LEU A 18 21.51 0.81 28.46
CA LEU A 18 21.55 2.11 27.80
C LEU A 18 22.47 3.13 28.47
N LYS A 19 22.97 2.87 29.69
CA LYS A 19 24.02 3.70 30.32
C LYS A 19 25.34 3.70 29.54
N LEU A 20 25.59 2.67 28.74
CA LEU A 20 26.77 2.56 27.90
C LEU A 20 26.69 3.44 26.64
N ASP A 21 25.49 3.92 26.29
CA ASP A 21 25.31 4.79 25.14
C ASP A 21 25.84 6.20 25.45
N LYS A 22 26.61 6.76 24.51
CA LYS A 22 27.16 8.12 24.64
C LYS A 22 26.09 9.19 24.46
N ALA A 23 24.98 8.87 23.81
CA ALA A 23 23.86 9.80 23.62
C ALA A 23 22.94 9.80 24.86
N THR A 24 22.48 10.99 25.26
CA THR A 24 21.48 11.12 26.31
C THR A 24 20.24 10.32 25.94
N THR A 25 19.90 9.33 26.76
CA THR A 25 18.78 8.42 26.51
C THR A 25 17.86 8.41 27.71
N THR A 26 16.57 8.62 27.47
CA THR A 26 15.53 8.57 28.50
C THR A 26 14.64 7.36 28.24
N VAL A 27 14.51 6.50 29.24
CA VAL A 27 13.67 5.29 29.19
C VAL A 27 12.50 5.49 30.14
N LEU A 28 11.28 5.24 29.66
CA LEU A 28 10.08 5.23 30.49
C LEU A 28 9.71 3.80 30.91
N PRO A 29 9.06 3.61 32.07
CA PRO A 29 8.56 2.29 32.48
C PRO A 29 7.52 1.76 31.48
N LEU A 30 7.32 0.44 31.45
CA LEU A 30 6.36 -0.19 30.54
C LEU A 30 4.94 0.36 30.76
N SER A 31 4.28 0.73 29.66
CA SER A 31 2.91 1.21 29.67
C SER A 31 1.91 0.11 30.09
N LYS A 32 0.64 0.50 30.26
CA LYS A 32 -0.46 -0.46 30.48
C LYS A 32 -0.56 -1.49 29.33
N PHE A 33 -0.16 -1.10 28.12
CA PHE A 33 -0.10 -1.96 26.92
C PHE A 33 1.22 -2.74 26.80
N ASN A 34 2.08 -2.72 27.83
CA ASN A 34 3.40 -3.34 27.85
C ASN A 34 4.36 -2.82 26.77
N LEU A 35 4.21 -1.56 26.35
CA LEU A 35 5.14 -0.89 25.45
C LEU A 35 6.16 -0.09 26.26
N MET A 36 7.44 -0.18 25.89
CA MET A 36 8.51 0.63 26.45
C MET A 36 8.83 1.77 25.48
N GLN A 37 8.75 3.00 25.96
CA GLN A 37 9.11 4.19 25.19
C GLN A 37 10.54 4.61 25.54
N ILE A 38 11.35 4.82 24.51
CA ILE A 38 12.75 5.20 24.65
C ILE A 38 12.99 6.39 23.73
N THR A 39 13.48 7.48 24.29
CA THR A 39 13.93 8.65 23.52
C THR A 39 15.45 8.75 23.60
N ARG A 40 16.10 8.82 22.44
CA ARG A 40 17.56 8.93 22.33
C ARG A 40 17.92 10.23 21.64
N GLN A 41 18.82 11.02 22.23
CA GLN A 41 19.29 12.26 21.65
C GLN A 41 20.04 12.02 20.34
N ARG A 42 19.68 12.76 19.29
CA ARG A 42 20.36 12.71 17.99
C ARG A 42 21.60 13.60 18.02
N VAL A 43 22.79 12.99 18.15
CA VAL A 43 24.08 13.72 18.30
C VAL A 43 24.71 14.11 16.96
N ARG A 44 24.37 13.42 15.86
CA ARG A 44 24.89 13.70 14.52
C ARG A 44 23.75 13.84 13.51
N PRO A 45 23.83 14.82 12.58
CA PRO A 45 22.93 14.84 11.43
C PRO A 45 23.21 13.61 10.57
N GLN A 46 22.16 12.88 10.19
CA GLN A 46 22.29 11.79 9.24
C GLN A 46 22.34 12.43 7.85
N VAL A 47 23.39 12.18 7.09
CA VAL A 47 23.34 12.41 5.65
C VAL A 47 22.41 11.33 5.11
N GLU A 48 21.16 11.68 4.84
CA GLU A 48 20.21 10.80 4.15
C GLU A 48 20.66 10.66 2.69
N ILE A 49 21.62 9.77 2.45
CA ILE A 49 21.84 9.25 1.11
C ILE A 49 20.67 8.29 0.87
N LYS A 50 19.70 8.70 0.05
CA LYS A 50 18.60 7.83 -0.39
C LYS A 50 19.17 6.72 -1.28
N THR A 51 19.67 5.65 -0.66
CA THR A 51 20.07 4.42 -1.37
C THR A 51 18.89 3.49 -1.65
N VAL A 52 17.70 3.85 -1.17
CA VAL A 52 16.47 3.06 -1.29
C VAL A 52 15.46 3.80 -2.15
N GLU A 53 14.93 3.08 -3.13
CA GLU A 53 13.84 3.55 -3.98
C GLU A 53 12.50 3.16 -3.39
N GLN A 54 11.48 3.99 -3.61
CA GLN A 54 10.12 3.65 -3.21
C GLN A 54 9.55 2.60 -4.17
N CYS A 55 8.93 1.55 -3.62
CA CYS A 55 8.24 0.55 -4.42
C CYS A 55 7.14 1.22 -5.26
N PRO A 56 7.13 1.10 -6.60
CA PRO A 56 6.17 1.78 -7.47
C PRO A 56 4.74 1.23 -7.38
N ALA A 57 4.56 0.06 -6.75
CA ALA A 57 3.26 -0.58 -6.59
C ALA A 57 2.56 -0.17 -5.28
N CYS A 58 3.30 -0.05 -4.17
CA CYS A 58 2.73 0.22 -2.84
C CYS A 58 3.20 1.53 -2.21
N ASN A 59 4.11 2.27 -2.86
CA ASN A 59 4.73 3.50 -2.35
C ASN A 59 5.28 3.37 -0.92
N GLY A 60 5.79 2.18 -0.56
CA GLY A 60 6.37 1.91 0.75
C GLY A 60 5.37 1.47 1.84
N THR A 61 4.08 1.34 1.54
CA THR A 61 3.07 0.86 2.52
C THR A 61 3.15 -0.64 2.79
N GLY A 62 3.77 -1.42 1.90
CA GLY A 62 3.87 -2.88 2.02
C GLY A 62 2.55 -3.62 1.78
N LYS A 63 1.48 -2.93 1.37
CA LYS A 63 0.17 -3.51 1.06
C LYS A 63 -0.30 -2.99 -0.30
N ILE A 64 -0.96 -3.85 -1.06
CA ILE A 64 -1.64 -3.48 -2.31
C ILE A 64 -3.14 -3.66 -2.13
N GLU A 65 -3.91 -2.82 -2.80
CA GLU A 65 -5.37 -2.91 -2.80
C GLU A 65 -5.82 -4.20 -3.48
N ALA A 66 -6.96 -4.72 -3.04
CA ALA A 66 -7.54 -5.90 -3.66
C ALA A 66 -7.90 -5.62 -5.12
N SER A 67 -7.63 -6.57 -6.01
CA SER A 67 -7.87 -6.45 -7.45
C SER A 67 -9.33 -6.16 -7.80
N ILE A 68 -10.28 -6.57 -6.95
CA ILE A 68 -11.71 -6.29 -7.13
C ILE A 68 -12.04 -4.79 -6.99
N LEU A 69 -11.30 -4.04 -6.16
CA LEU A 69 -11.52 -2.59 -6.03
C LEU A 69 -10.98 -1.82 -7.25
N VAL A 70 -10.15 -2.46 -8.07
CA VAL A 70 -9.67 -1.88 -9.32
C VAL A 70 -10.76 -1.95 -10.37
N THR A 71 -11.58 -3.01 -10.37
CA THR A 71 -12.70 -3.13 -11.32
C THR A 71 -13.74 -2.05 -11.06
N ASP A 72 -14.11 -1.81 -9.80
CA ASP A 72 -15.08 -0.76 -9.42
C ASP A 72 -14.60 0.64 -9.85
N ARG A 73 -13.31 0.96 -9.61
CA ARG A 73 -12.70 2.22 -10.06
C ARG A 73 -12.67 2.37 -11.58
N ILE A 74 -12.50 1.28 -12.31
CA ILE A 74 -12.59 1.31 -13.78
C ILE A 74 -14.01 1.69 -14.20
N GLU A 75 -15.05 1.16 -13.52
CA GLU A 75 -16.44 1.50 -13.83
C GLU A 75 -16.73 2.98 -13.57
N GLU A 76 -16.33 3.49 -12.40
CA GLU A 76 -16.47 4.91 -12.05
C GLU A 76 -15.74 5.82 -13.05
N ALA A 77 -14.52 5.44 -13.44
CA ALA A 77 -13.74 6.23 -14.39
C ALA A 77 -14.33 6.22 -15.81
N ILE A 78 -15.01 5.15 -16.20
CA ILE A 78 -15.76 5.07 -17.48
C ILE A 78 -17.00 5.96 -17.44
N GLU A 79 -17.71 5.98 -16.32
CA GLU A 79 -18.89 6.83 -16.12
C GLU A 79 -18.54 8.33 -16.21
N GLN A 80 -17.44 8.72 -15.56
CA GLN A 80 -16.94 10.10 -15.62
C GLN A 80 -16.51 10.52 -17.04
N ARG A 81 -16.03 9.58 -17.85
CA ARG A 81 -15.57 9.84 -19.23
C ARG A 81 -16.76 9.71 -20.19
N SER A 82 -17.75 10.60 -20.03
CA SER A 82 -19.06 10.52 -20.70
C SER A 82 -19.04 10.83 -22.21
N GLU A 83 -18.00 11.46 -22.75
CA GLU A 83 -18.04 12.05 -24.10
C GLU A 83 -17.60 11.13 -25.25
N ARG A 84 -16.89 10.02 -25.00
CA ARG A 84 -16.38 9.14 -26.07
C ARG A 84 -17.21 7.87 -26.24
N ASP A 85 -17.50 7.52 -27.49
CA ASP A 85 -18.19 6.28 -27.88
C ASP A 85 -17.30 5.03 -27.78
N LEU A 86 -15.98 5.21 -27.99
CA LEU A 86 -14.97 4.16 -27.86
C LEU A 86 -14.07 4.48 -26.67
N ILE A 87 -13.97 3.54 -25.73
CA ILE A 87 -13.08 3.60 -24.59
C ILE A 87 -12.03 2.52 -24.76
N HIS A 88 -10.76 2.93 -24.75
CA HIS A 88 -9.63 2.03 -24.90
C HIS A 88 -8.87 1.99 -23.56
N LEU A 89 -8.82 0.81 -22.94
CA LEU A 89 -8.33 0.60 -21.59
C LEU A 89 -7.15 -0.37 -21.59
N ARG A 90 -6.05 0.00 -20.93
CA ARG A 90 -4.91 -0.88 -20.65
C ARG A 90 -4.92 -1.31 -19.20
N VAL A 91 -4.87 -2.61 -18.97
CA VAL A 91 -4.87 -3.22 -17.63
C VAL A 91 -3.85 -4.33 -17.52
N HIS A 92 -3.50 -4.73 -16.29
CA HIS A 92 -2.69 -5.91 -16.04
C HIS A 92 -3.40 -7.19 -16.58
N PRO A 93 -2.68 -8.20 -17.09
CA PRO A 93 -3.26 -9.42 -17.69
C PRO A 93 -4.28 -10.14 -16.79
N TYR A 94 -4.08 -10.11 -15.48
CA TYR A 94 -5.00 -10.68 -14.51
C TYR A 94 -6.40 -10.03 -14.56
N ILE A 95 -6.45 -8.70 -14.66
CA ILE A 95 -7.69 -7.93 -14.76
C ILE A 95 -8.31 -8.10 -16.15
N HIS A 96 -7.47 -8.10 -17.20
CA HIS A 96 -7.94 -8.38 -18.56
C HIS A 96 -8.63 -9.75 -18.67
N ALA A 97 -8.05 -10.78 -18.05
CA ALA A 97 -8.62 -12.12 -18.00
C ALA A 97 -9.97 -12.11 -17.28
N TRP A 98 -10.10 -11.38 -16.16
CA TRP A 98 -11.37 -11.22 -15.45
C TRP A 98 -12.45 -10.58 -16.35
N PHE A 99 -12.11 -9.51 -17.07
CA PHE A 99 -13.05 -8.80 -17.94
C PHE A 99 -13.48 -9.59 -19.18
N THR A 100 -12.63 -10.49 -19.68
CA THR A 100 -12.83 -11.21 -20.95
C THR A 100 -13.38 -12.63 -20.75
N LYS A 101 -13.38 -13.13 -19.51
CA LYS A 101 -13.81 -14.50 -19.21
C LYS A 101 -15.29 -14.71 -19.51
N GLY A 102 -15.58 -15.71 -20.35
CA GLY A 102 -16.93 -16.22 -20.62
C GLY A 102 -17.70 -15.53 -21.76
N LEU A 103 -18.84 -16.11 -22.11
CA LEU A 103 -19.71 -15.64 -23.21
C LEU A 103 -20.40 -14.30 -22.89
N PHE A 104 -20.80 -14.10 -21.63
CA PHE A 104 -21.33 -12.83 -21.11
C PHE A 104 -20.31 -12.14 -20.23
N SER A 105 -19.15 -11.85 -20.82
CA SER A 105 -18.01 -11.24 -20.15
C SER A 105 -18.39 -9.94 -19.41
N GLU A 106 -17.68 -9.60 -18.33
CA GLU A 106 -17.90 -8.33 -17.60
C GLU A 106 -17.74 -7.12 -18.52
N ARG A 107 -16.86 -7.22 -19.52
CA ARG A 107 -16.74 -6.22 -20.60
C ARG A 107 -18.06 -6.01 -21.36
N TYR A 108 -18.81 -7.07 -21.66
CA TYR A 108 -20.10 -6.97 -22.34
C TYR A 108 -21.15 -6.29 -21.45
N LYS A 109 -21.21 -6.65 -20.17
CA LYS A 109 -22.12 -6.01 -19.20
C LYS A 109 -21.83 -4.52 -19.07
N LEU A 110 -20.55 -4.17 -18.97
CA LEU A 110 -20.05 -2.80 -18.88
C LEU A 110 -20.40 -1.99 -20.14
N SER A 111 -20.16 -2.57 -21.32
CA SER A 111 -20.50 -1.97 -22.61
C SER A 111 -22.00 -1.74 -22.76
N LYS A 112 -22.83 -2.70 -22.35
CA LYS A 112 -24.29 -2.59 -22.40
C LYS A 112 -24.84 -1.54 -21.42
N ARG A 113 -24.29 -1.47 -20.21
CA ARG A 113 -24.72 -0.52 -19.17
C ARG A 113 -24.45 0.92 -19.57
N PHE A 114 -23.26 1.20 -20.12
CA PHE A 114 -22.86 2.56 -20.51
C PHE A 114 -23.16 2.90 -21.97
N GLY A 115 -23.61 1.94 -22.78
CA GLY A 115 -23.88 2.15 -24.22
C GLY A 115 -22.63 2.42 -25.07
N LYS A 116 -21.44 2.05 -24.57
CA LYS A 116 -20.14 2.38 -25.18
C LYS A 116 -19.39 1.16 -25.64
N ARG A 117 -18.56 1.31 -26.68
CA ARG A 117 -17.63 0.25 -27.10
C ARG A 117 -16.40 0.30 -26.21
N ILE A 118 -16.10 -0.82 -25.55
CA ILE A 118 -14.97 -0.92 -24.63
C ILE A 118 -13.97 -1.94 -25.20
N ARG A 119 -12.76 -1.45 -25.48
CA ARG A 119 -11.61 -2.27 -25.87
C ARG A 119 -10.64 -2.32 -24.71
N ILE A 120 -10.27 -3.52 -24.29
CA ILE A 120 -9.38 -3.76 -23.14
C ILE A 120 -8.17 -4.51 -23.66
N ASP A 121 -6.98 -3.96 -23.46
CA ASP A 121 -5.70 -4.58 -23.84
C ASP A 121 -4.91 -4.94 -22.56
N ALA A 122 -4.23 -6.08 -22.59
CA ALA A 122 -3.39 -6.55 -21.49
C ALA A 122 -1.96 -6.00 -21.62
N VAL A 123 -1.42 -5.41 -20.55
CA VAL A 123 -0.04 -4.90 -20.48
C VAL A 123 0.65 -5.48 -19.26
N GLU A 124 1.71 -6.28 -19.49
CA GLU A 124 2.41 -7.03 -18.44
C GLU A 124 3.14 -6.12 -17.44
N ASN A 125 3.66 -4.98 -17.90
CA ASN A 125 4.43 -4.05 -17.06
C ASN A 125 3.55 -3.14 -16.19
N LEU A 126 2.23 -3.29 -16.23
CA LEU A 126 1.32 -2.44 -15.47
C LEU A 126 1.04 -3.06 -14.08
N PRO A 127 1.24 -2.34 -12.97
CA PRO A 127 0.89 -2.84 -11.64
C PRO A 127 -0.59 -3.24 -11.54
N LEU A 128 -0.92 -4.27 -10.75
CA LEU A 128 -2.31 -4.75 -10.61
C LEU A 128 -3.28 -3.68 -10.12
N ASN A 129 -2.80 -2.69 -9.37
CA ASN A 129 -3.59 -1.59 -8.83
C ASN A 129 -3.72 -0.39 -9.78
N LYS A 130 -3.17 -0.45 -10.99
CA LYS A 130 -3.23 0.63 -11.98
C LYS A 130 -3.94 0.18 -13.25
N PHE A 131 -4.60 1.16 -13.88
CA PHE A 131 -5.18 1.06 -15.21
C PHE A 131 -4.97 2.39 -15.93
N GLU A 132 -4.89 2.34 -17.26
CA GLU A 132 -4.64 3.53 -18.09
C GLU A 132 -5.65 3.57 -19.23
N PHE A 133 -6.17 4.77 -19.52
CA PHE A 133 -6.93 4.98 -20.74
C PHE A 133 -5.98 5.38 -21.87
N VAL A 134 -6.14 4.74 -23.02
CA VAL A 134 -5.51 5.15 -24.26
C VAL A 134 -6.51 6.06 -24.95
N ASP A 135 -6.11 7.31 -25.13
CA ASP A 135 -6.93 8.31 -25.82
C ASP A 135 -6.87 8.19 -27.34
#